data_AF-A0A0V0R046-F1
#
_entry.id   AF-A0A0V0R046-F1
#
_cell.length_a   1.000
_cell.length_b   1.000
_cell.length_c   1.000
_cell.angle_alpha   90.00
_cell.angle_beta   90.00
_cell.angle_gamma   90.00
#
_symmetry.space_group_name_H-M   'P 1'
#
loop_
_entity.id
_entity.type
_entity.pdbx_description
1 polymer ?
#
loop_
_entity_poly.entity_id
_entity_poly.type
_entity_poly.pdbx_seq_one_letter_code
_entity_poly.pdbx_strand_id
1 'polypeptide(L)'
;MLDVLKNANNYQEAVLQLQTQPIIASCYYIVIGNKDLEGVIIERDRKEPYKNYYLNEETWYLVATNYDQDKNDKDGRRDYAVNQIQNIGQDQMDIQKLYQDVLKQYPDFHYMTISTSLMNPQNNYFEQFVFI
;
A
#
# COMPACT_ATOMS: atom_id res chain seq x y z
N MET A 1 4.25 -11.95 -8.69
CA MET A 1 3.26 -10.85 -8.81
C MET A 1 2.31 -11.04 -9.99
N LEU A 2 2.75 -10.98 -11.27
CA LEU A 2 1.83 -11.11 -12.41
C LEU A 2 1.02 -12.42 -12.40
N ASP A 3 1.67 -13.52 -12.03
CA ASP A 3 1.01 -14.83 -11.87
C ASP A 3 -0.13 -14.77 -10.84
N VAL A 4 0.15 -14.19 -9.67
CA VAL A 4 -0.85 -13.95 -8.61
C VAL A 4 -2.01 -13.10 -9.10
N LEU A 5 -1.73 -11.98 -9.78
CA LEU A 5 -2.77 -11.09 -10.33
C LEU A 5 -3.69 -11.80 -11.35
N LYS A 6 -3.18 -12.80 -12.07
CA LYS A 6 -3.95 -13.54 -13.08
C LYS A 6 -4.70 -14.73 -12.50
N ASN A 7 -4.12 -15.40 -11.50
CA ASN A 7 -4.52 -16.75 -11.13
C ASN A 7 -5.05 -16.87 -9.70
N ALA A 8 -4.76 -15.92 -8.79
CA ALA A 8 -5.33 -15.96 -7.45
C ALA A 8 -6.81 -15.57 -7.49
N ASN A 9 -7.66 -16.36 -6.84
CA ASN A 9 -9.12 -16.18 -6.91
C ASN A 9 -9.65 -15.19 -5.87
N ASN A 10 -8.89 -14.92 -4.81
CA ASN A 10 -9.29 -14.05 -3.71
C ASN A 10 -8.07 -13.48 -2.97
N TYR A 11 -8.35 -12.55 -2.06
CA TYR A 11 -7.36 -11.88 -1.23
C TYR A 11 -6.48 -12.87 -0.45
N GLN A 12 -7.08 -13.87 0.22
CA GLN A 12 -6.37 -14.83 1.06
C GLN A 12 -5.38 -15.68 0.23
N GLU A 13 -5.82 -16.14 -0.93
CA GLU A 13 -4.97 -16.89 -1.87
C GLU A 13 -3.82 -16.02 -2.39
N ALA A 14 -4.12 -14.78 -2.78
CA ALA A 14 -3.11 -13.85 -3.26
C ALA A 14 -2.04 -13.56 -2.19
N VAL A 15 -2.47 -13.29 -0.95
CA VAL A 15 -1.57 -13.06 0.20
C VAL A 15 -0.71 -14.30 0.48
N LEU A 16 -1.32 -15.50 0.51
CA LEU A 16 -0.58 -16.73 0.76
C LEU A 16 0.50 -16.98 -0.31
N GLN A 17 0.15 -16.83 -1.59
CA GLN A 17 1.11 -16.98 -2.69
C GLN A 17 2.23 -15.93 -2.60
N LEU A 18 1.87 -14.67 -2.34
CA LEU A 18 2.83 -13.57 -2.18
C LEU A 18 3.69 -13.68 -0.93
N GLN A 19 3.32 -14.47 0.08
CA GLN A 19 4.14 -14.74 1.26
C GLN A 19 5.10 -15.91 1.05
N THR A 20 4.65 -16.97 0.38
CA THR A 20 5.34 -18.27 0.40
C THR A 20 6.21 -18.53 -0.82
N GLN A 21 5.94 -17.89 -1.96
CA GLN A 21 6.74 -18.09 -3.15
C GLN A 21 8.15 -17.47 -3.00
N PRO A 22 9.23 -18.22 -3.28
CA PRO A 22 10.57 -17.66 -3.33
C PRO A 22 10.69 -16.58 -4.41
N ILE A 23 11.42 -15.52 -4.10
CA ILE A 23 11.67 -14.38 -4.97
C ILE A 23 13.18 -14.09 -5.06
N ILE A 24 13.60 -13.47 -6.15
CA ILE A 24 15.02 -13.22 -6.42
C ILE A 24 15.62 -12.07 -5.60
N ALA A 25 14.78 -11.14 -5.12
CA ALA A 25 15.15 -9.97 -4.35
C ALA A 25 14.07 -9.64 -3.32
N SER A 26 14.47 -9.05 -2.19
CA SER A 26 13.54 -8.59 -1.15
C SER A 26 12.66 -7.45 -1.69
N CYS A 27 11.41 -7.37 -1.22
CA CYS A 27 10.45 -6.39 -1.71
C CYS A 27 9.32 -6.14 -0.68
N TYR A 28 8.47 -5.17 -1.00
CA TYR A 28 7.22 -4.92 -0.27
C TYR A 28 6.04 -5.23 -1.17
N TYR A 29 5.12 -6.08 -0.73
CA TYR A 29 3.81 -6.21 -1.37
C TYR A 29 2.77 -5.49 -0.54
N ILE A 30 2.00 -4.61 -1.16
CA ILE A 30 0.84 -3.96 -0.56
C ILE A 30 -0.39 -4.53 -1.27
N VAL A 31 -1.23 -5.24 -0.52
CA VAL A 31 -2.37 -5.97 -1.06
C VAL A 31 -3.63 -5.47 -0.37
N ILE A 32 -4.64 -5.13 -1.16
CA ILE A 32 -5.98 -4.76 -0.69
C ILE A 32 -7.00 -5.71 -1.32
N GLY A 33 -7.89 -6.26 -0.51
CA GLY A 33 -9.03 -7.08 -0.92
C GLY A 33 -10.29 -6.25 -1.10
N ASN A 34 -11.43 -6.92 -1.31
CA ASN A 34 -12.71 -6.26 -1.58
C ASN A 34 -13.68 -6.30 -0.40
N LYS A 35 -13.23 -6.78 0.76
CA LYS A 35 -13.98 -6.79 2.01
C LYS A 35 -13.29 -5.94 3.07
N ASP A 36 -14.05 -5.58 4.11
CA ASP A 36 -13.53 -4.85 5.26
C ASP A 36 -12.32 -5.56 5.86
N LEU A 37 -11.32 -4.76 6.25
CA LEU A 37 -10.06 -5.20 6.88
C LEU A 37 -9.19 -6.14 6.02
N GLU A 38 -9.55 -6.37 4.74
CA GLU A 38 -8.65 -7.06 3.80
C GLU A 38 -7.59 -6.09 3.28
N GLY A 39 -6.57 -5.82 4.09
CA GLY A 39 -5.40 -5.07 3.67
C GLY A 39 -4.15 -5.54 4.40
N VAL A 40 -3.03 -5.62 3.68
CA VAL A 40 -1.75 -6.04 4.25
C VAL A 40 -0.54 -5.40 3.56
N ILE A 41 0.46 -5.04 4.35
CA ILE A 41 1.85 -4.85 3.91
C ILE A 41 2.63 -6.12 4.23
N ILE A 42 3.22 -6.74 3.21
CA ILE A 42 4.08 -7.92 3.31
C ILE A 42 5.51 -7.46 3.02
N GLU A 43 6.36 -7.43 4.05
CA GLU A 43 7.79 -7.23 3.90
C GLU A 43 8.42 -8.59 3.62
N ARG A 44 9.04 -8.72 2.45
CA ARG A 44 9.51 -10.01 1.93
C ARG A 44 11.01 -10.07 1.88
N ASP A 45 11.54 -11.16 2.44
CA ASP A 45 12.82 -11.69 2.06
C ASP A 45 12.69 -12.73 0.94
N ARG A 46 13.84 -13.11 0.37
CA ARG A 46 13.92 -13.98 -0.80
C ARG A 46 13.20 -15.32 -0.62
N LYS A 47 13.17 -15.87 0.58
CA LYS A 47 12.59 -17.21 0.84
C LYS A 47 11.31 -17.18 1.67
N GLU A 48 11.15 -16.19 2.51
CA GLU A 48 10.08 -16.14 3.52
C GLU A 48 9.67 -14.69 3.78
N PRO A 49 8.50 -14.45 4.39
CA PRO A 49 8.14 -13.11 4.84
C PRO A 49 9.04 -12.70 6.00
N TYR A 50 9.57 -11.48 5.94
CA TYR A 50 10.23 -10.84 7.09
C TYR A 50 9.17 -10.45 8.12
N LYS A 51 8.14 -9.72 7.70
CA LYS A 51 7.03 -9.31 8.57
C LYS A 51 5.78 -8.94 7.77
N ASN A 52 4.62 -9.10 8.39
CA ASN A 52 3.33 -8.70 7.82
C ASN A 52 2.60 -7.74 8.76
N TYR A 53 1.94 -6.75 8.17
CA TYR A 53 1.14 -5.76 8.89
C TYR A 53 -0.24 -5.73 8.27
N TYR A 54 -1.26 -6.17 9.03
CA TYR A 54 -2.63 -6.28 8.55
C TYR A 54 -3.48 -5.11 9.06
N LEU A 55 -4.45 -4.69 8.25
CA LEU A 55 -5.57 -3.92 8.76
C LEU A 55 -6.30 -4.73 9.83
N ASN A 56 -6.82 -4.02 10.82
CA ASN A 56 -7.62 -4.58 11.90
C ASN A 56 -8.53 -3.48 12.46
N GLU A 57 -9.34 -3.79 13.47
CA GLU A 57 -10.29 -2.84 14.05
C GLU A 57 -9.62 -1.57 14.63
N GLU A 58 -8.36 -1.66 15.07
CA GLU A 58 -7.59 -0.54 15.60
C GLU A 58 -6.75 0.17 14.52
N THR A 59 -6.46 -0.52 13.41
CA THR A 59 -5.56 -0.07 12.34
C THR A 59 -6.33 -0.01 11.02
N TRP A 60 -6.92 1.15 10.73
CA TRP A 60 -7.77 1.37 9.56
C TRP A 60 -7.03 1.78 8.28
N TYR A 61 -5.72 2.02 8.36
CA TYR A 61 -4.87 2.33 7.21
C TYR A 61 -3.46 1.75 7.38
N LEU A 62 -2.76 1.59 6.25
CA LEU A 62 -1.37 1.16 6.18
C LEU A 62 -0.63 2.03 5.17
N VAL A 63 0.59 2.47 5.51
CA VAL A 63 1.45 3.25 4.61
C VAL A 63 2.78 2.55 4.45
N ALA A 64 3.20 2.29 3.21
CA ALA A 64 4.52 1.74 2.90
C ALA A 64 5.30 2.68 1.98
N THR A 65 6.61 2.79 2.21
CA THR A 65 7.56 3.46 1.30
C THR A 65 8.66 2.48 0.90
N ASN A 66 9.94 2.85 1.07
CA ASN A 66 11.09 2.02 0.71
C ASN A 66 11.94 1.63 1.93
N TYR A 67 11.38 1.76 3.14
CA TYR A 67 11.99 1.34 4.39
C TYR A 67 11.03 0.41 5.13
N ASP A 68 11.58 -0.58 5.84
CA ASP A 68 10.77 -1.47 6.65
C ASP A 68 9.98 -0.65 7.70
N GLN A 69 8.80 -1.13 8.05
CA GLN A 69 7.87 -0.53 8.99
C GLN A 69 8.49 -0.35 10.38
N ASP A 70 9.45 -1.20 10.76
CA ASP A 70 10.17 -1.12 12.05
C ASP A 70 11.45 -0.24 12.00
N LYS A 71 11.75 0.39 10.86
CA LYS A 71 12.89 1.30 10.69
C LYS A 71 12.42 2.74 10.53
N ASN A 72 13.31 3.68 10.83
CA ASN A 72 13.03 5.11 10.64
C ASN A 72 12.82 5.43 9.16
N ASP A 73 11.85 6.32 8.90
CA ASP A 73 11.61 6.85 7.57
C ASP A 73 12.65 7.92 7.24
N LYS A 74 13.62 7.59 6.39
CA LYS A 74 14.78 8.48 6.17
C LYS A 74 14.50 9.61 5.18
N ASP A 75 13.45 9.48 4.37
CA ASP A 75 13.08 10.49 3.37
C ASP A 75 11.78 11.25 3.72
N GLY A 76 11.14 10.91 4.84
CA GLY A 76 10.01 11.64 5.43
C GLY A 76 8.67 11.46 4.72
N ARG A 77 8.60 10.64 3.67
CA ARG A 77 7.38 10.36 2.91
C ARG A 77 6.35 9.60 3.74
N ARG A 78 6.77 8.52 4.40
CA ARG A 78 5.87 7.73 5.24
C ARG A 78 5.37 8.57 6.41
N ASP A 79 6.24 9.31 7.06
CA ASP A 79 5.87 10.14 8.22
C ASP A 79 4.90 11.25 7.80
N TYR A 80 5.13 11.90 6.65
CA TYR A 80 4.20 12.88 6.11
C TYR A 80 2.82 12.28 5.80
N ALA A 81 2.79 11.17 5.03
CA ALA A 81 1.55 10.49 4.66
C ALA A 81 0.74 10.07 5.89
N VAL A 82 1.41 9.46 6.89
CA VAL A 82 0.80 9.05 8.16
C VAL A 82 0.18 10.26 8.87
N ASN A 83 0.92 11.37 8.99
CA ASN A 83 0.41 12.58 9.64
C ASN A 83 -0.81 13.15 8.90
N GLN A 84 -0.80 13.21 7.56
CA GLN A 84 -1.96 13.70 6.80
C GLN A 84 -3.18 12.78 6.95
N ILE A 85 -2.98 11.46 6.84
CA ILE A 85 -4.06 10.48 7.01
C ILE A 85 -4.67 10.59 8.41
N GLN A 86 -3.84 10.72 9.45
CA GLN A 86 -4.31 10.91 10.83
C GLN A 86 -5.06 12.23 11.03
N ASN A 87 -4.57 13.33 10.44
CA ASN A 87 -5.21 14.64 10.53
C ASN A 87 -6.57 14.67 9.82
N ILE A 88 -6.69 14.00 8.67
CA ILE A 88 -7.97 13.85 7.97
C ILE A 88 -8.92 12.97 8.80
N GLY A 89 -8.42 11.85 9.31
CA GLY A 89 -9.19 10.89 10.08
C GLY A 89 -10.06 9.96 9.21
N GLN A 90 -10.44 8.81 9.77
CA GLN A 90 -11.15 7.75 9.05
C GLN A 90 -12.49 8.22 8.50
N ASP A 91 -13.30 8.89 9.32
CA ASP A 91 -14.67 9.32 8.97
C ASP A 91 -14.72 10.30 7.81
N GLN A 92 -13.65 11.06 7.61
CA GLN A 92 -13.57 12.07 6.56
C GLN A 92 -12.78 11.59 5.36
N MET A 93 -12.13 10.42 5.42
CA MET A 93 -11.29 9.94 4.33
C MET A 93 -12.13 9.60 3.11
N ASP A 94 -11.72 10.13 1.97
CA ASP A 94 -12.25 9.77 0.66
C ASP A 94 -11.12 9.76 -0.37
N ILE A 95 -11.43 9.29 -1.58
CA ILE A 95 -10.43 9.14 -2.63
C ILE A 95 -9.87 10.46 -3.13
N GLN A 96 -10.64 11.56 -3.03
CA GLN A 96 -10.19 12.88 -3.42
C GLN A 96 -9.19 13.44 -2.41
N LYS A 97 -9.45 13.29 -1.11
CA LYS A 97 -8.51 13.69 -0.05
C LYS A 97 -7.25 12.83 -0.05
N LEU A 98 -7.38 11.52 -0.23
CA LEU A 98 -6.22 10.64 -0.41
C LEU A 98 -5.33 11.14 -1.56
N TYR A 99 -5.93 11.53 -2.68
CA TYR A 99 -5.15 12.05 -3.80
C TYR A 99 -4.57 13.44 -3.53
N GLN A 100 -5.43 14.44 -3.24
CA GLN A 100 -5.03 15.85 -3.19
C GLN A 100 -4.24 16.18 -1.93
N ASP A 101 -4.64 15.66 -0.77
CA ASP A 101 -4.12 16.09 0.53
C ASP A 101 -2.99 15.17 1.04
N VAL A 102 -2.90 13.95 0.51
CA VAL A 102 -1.83 12.99 0.86
C VAL A 102 -0.87 12.80 -0.33
N LEU A 103 -1.31 12.11 -1.38
CA LEU A 103 -0.41 11.62 -2.44
C LEU A 103 0.15 12.71 -3.37
N LYS A 104 -0.53 13.86 -3.48
CA LYS A 104 -0.12 14.98 -4.34
C LYS A 104 0.64 16.09 -3.61
N GLN A 105 0.95 15.87 -2.33
CA GLN A 105 1.70 16.82 -1.52
C GLN A 105 3.16 16.42 -1.37
N TYR A 106 4.06 17.40 -1.25
CA TYR A 106 5.44 17.14 -0.89
C TYR A 106 5.53 16.64 0.58
N PRO A 107 6.33 15.61 0.89
CA PRO A 107 7.36 14.99 0.07
C PRO A 107 6.90 13.76 -0.74
N ASP A 108 5.67 13.29 -0.62
CA ASP A 108 5.17 12.11 -1.36
C ASP A 108 5.11 12.35 -2.88
N PHE A 109 4.70 13.56 -3.26
CA PHE A 109 4.77 14.06 -4.63
C PHE A 109 6.06 14.89 -4.81
N HIS A 110 6.99 14.35 -5.59
CA HIS A 110 8.28 14.99 -5.85
C HIS A 110 8.79 14.70 -7.26
N TYR A 111 9.97 15.21 -7.60
CA TYR A 111 10.52 15.16 -8.96
C TYR A 111 10.77 13.74 -9.54
N MET A 112 10.73 12.68 -8.72
CA MET A 112 10.83 11.29 -9.21
C MET A 112 9.45 10.62 -9.34
N THR A 113 8.37 11.31 -8.99
CA THR A 113 7.00 10.80 -9.11
C THR A 113 6.60 10.80 -10.59
N ILE A 114 6.54 9.61 -11.18
CA ILE A 114 6.14 9.42 -12.59
C ILE A 114 4.62 9.34 -12.74
N SER A 115 3.93 8.72 -11.78
CA SER A 115 2.49 8.56 -11.82
C SER A 115 1.89 8.37 -10.42
N THR A 116 0.61 8.68 -10.29
CA THR A 116 -0.22 8.33 -9.12
C THR A 116 -1.37 7.45 -9.58
N SER A 117 -1.58 6.32 -8.91
CA SER A 117 -2.69 5.41 -9.18
C SER A 117 -3.61 5.31 -7.97
N LEU A 118 -4.92 5.39 -8.21
CA LEU A 118 -5.98 5.27 -7.22
C LEU A 118 -6.80 4.03 -7.54
N MET A 119 -7.06 3.19 -6.55
CA MET A 119 -7.70 1.89 -6.74
C MET A 119 -8.74 1.63 -5.65
N ASN A 120 -9.91 1.13 -6.03
CA ASN A 120 -10.91 0.60 -5.12
C ASN A 120 -11.49 -0.70 -5.71
N PRO A 121 -11.07 -1.88 -5.19
CA PRO A 121 -11.46 -3.17 -5.76
C PRO A 121 -12.94 -3.51 -5.53
N GLN A 122 -13.54 -3.03 -4.44
CA GLN A 122 -14.97 -3.26 -4.17
C GLN A 122 -15.85 -2.57 -5.23
N ASN A 123 -15.45 -1.37 -5.67
CA ASN A 123 -16.19 -0.58 -6.64
C ASN A 123 -15.69 -0.74 -8.09
N ASN A 124 -14.75 -1.66 -8.32
CA ASN A 124 -14.08 -1.85 -9.62
C ASN A 124 -13.54 -0.53 -10.22
N TYR A 125 -12.96 0.32 -9.36
CA TYR A 125 -12.43 1.62 -9.74
C TYR A 125 -10.92 1.59 -9.82
N PHE A 126 -10.38 2.12 -10.91
CA PHE A 126 -8.96 2.32 -11.16
C PHE A 126 -8.79 3.64 -11.94
N GLU A 127 -7.97 4.55 -11.42
CA GLU A 127 -7.59 5.78 -12.10
C GLU A 127 -6.08 6.00 -11.99
N GLN A 128 -5.44 6.49 -13.04
CA GLN A 128 -4.01 6.77 -13.06
C GLN A 128 -3.72 8.13 -13.69
N PHE A 129 -2.92 8.93 -13.00
CA PHE A 129 -2.38 10.20 -13.46
C PHE A 129 -0.91 10.02 -13.78
N VAL A 130 -0.45 10.45 -14.96
CA VAL A 130 0.96 10.41 -15.36
C VAL A 130 1.51 11.85 -15.40
N PHE A 131 2.69 12.04 -14.85
CA PHE A 131 3.38 13.33 -14.78
C PHE A 131 4.62 13.23 -15.68
N ILE A 132 4.67 14.10 -16.69
CA ILE A 132 5.75 14.20 -17.69
C ILE A 132 6.58 15.47 -17.47
#